data_AF-A0A1F8FPS4-F1
#
_entry.id   AF-A0A1F8FPS4-F1
#
_cell.length_a   1.000
_cell.length_b   1.000
_cell.length_c   1.000
_cell.angle_alpha   90.00
_cell.angle_beta   90.00
_cell.angle_gamma   90.00
#
_symmetry.space_group_name_H-M   'P 1'
#
loop_
_entity.id
_entity.type
_entity.pdbx_description
1 polymer ?
#
loop_
_entity_poly.entity_id
_entity_poly.type
_entity_poly.pdbx_seq_one_letter_code
_entity_poly.pdbx_strand_id
1 'polypeptide(L)'
;MIQRKALDTSGYSGNCDDCYILARHGRDKPQLTQVLDQPLQEESLPEVRCLADEIVDLYKQQLAGIFSGVRIYHSPRLRASQTANLIFETCVTNLVDTEMVEASALREMGQGEFIIRNNVDSEDYPPLVNAWLAFRKKLSLGHLSYRFGDPILKEDGSAEYPQLLGHFTKYGESQIGFSLRLYRFLHDFLYIRDQRIPIIVAHQATASRIQRIFSVLKAVDETNLPAAGDLVCQLERRGVRASINHACGIVASRPKLNPASKIIEREIQYLESTQRPNND
;
A
#
# COMPACT_ATOMS: atom_id res chain seq x y z
N MET A 1 -24.04 -20.59 -4.70
CA MET A 1 -23.14 -19.43 -4.52
C MET A 1 -21.72 -19.96 -4.65
N ILE A 2 -20.96 -19.57 -5.67
CA ILE A 2 -19.55 -19.97 -5.77
C ILE A 2 -18.80 -19.17 -4.70
N GLN A 3 -18.30 -19.83 -3.65
CA GLN A 3 -17.39 -19.20 -2.69
C GLN A 3 -16.15 -18.77 -3.47
N ARG A 4 -16.00 -17.46 -3.67
CA ARG A 4 -14.79 -16.89 -4.26
C ARG A 4 -13.71 -16.97 -3.17
N LYS A 5 -12.60 -17.65 -3.43
CA LYS A 5 -11.44 -17.68 -2.52
C LYS A 5 -11.01 -16.26 -2.16
N ALA A 6 -10.85 -15.99 -0.87
CA ALA A 6 -10.34 -14.72 -0.37
C ALA A 6 -8.82 -14.60 -0.56
N LEU A 7 -8.12 -15.73 -0.59
CA LEU A 7 -6.67 -15.82 -0.76
C LEU A 7 -6.31 -16.44 -2.12
N ASP A 8 -5.67 -15.64 -2.97
CA ASP A 8 -5.14 -16.10 -4.25
C ASP A 8 -3.76 -16.73 -4.08
N THR A 9 -3.67 -18.01 -4.43
CA THR A 9 -2.44 -18.84 -4.36
C THR A 9 -1.88 -19.17 -5.74
N SER A 10 -2.47 -18.66 -6.82
CA SER A 10 -2.07 -18.99 -8.20
C SER A 10 -0.61 -18.63 -8.53
N GLY A 11 -0.05 -17.63 -7.84
CA GLY A 11 1.36 -17.25 -7.95
C GLY A 11 2.33 -18.02 -7.05
N TYR A 12 1.85 -19.02 -6.30
CA TYR A 12 2.62 -19.80 -5.33
C TYR A 12 2.72 -21.27 -5.77
N SER A 13 3.94 -21.79 -5.87
CA SER A 13 4.22 -23.16 -6.33
C SER A 13 4.33 -24.20 -5.22
N GLY A 14 3.93 -23.89 -3.97
CA GLY A 14 3.89 -24.86 -2.87
C GLY A 14 5.20 -25.03 -2.07
N ASN A 15 6.35 -24.70 -2.65
CA ASN A 15 7.67 -25.04 -2.09
C ASN A 15 8.62 -23.83 -1.97
N CYS A 16 8.12 -22.64 -1.65
CA CYS A 16 8.96 -21.44 -1.56
C CYS A 16 9.19 -21.05 -0.09
N ASP A 17 10.43 -21.21 0.36
CA ASP A 17 11.00 -20.72 1.63
C ASP A 17 11.14 -19.20 1.68
N ASP A 18 10.81 -18.51 0.59
CA ASP A 18 10.89 -17.05 0.46
C ASP A 18 9.58 -16.49 -0.11
N CYS A 19 8.46 -16.71 0.60
CA CYS A 19 7.15 -16.18 0.26
C CYS A 19 6.62 -15.18 1.29
N TYR A 20 5.58 -14.43 0.90
CA TYR A 20 4.84 -13.49 1.75
C TYR A 20 3.38 -13.45 1.32
N ILE A 21 2.52 -13.01 2.23
CA ILE A 21 1.10 -12.75 1.97
C ILE A 21 0.89 -11.24 1.94
N LEU A 22 0.20 -10.74 0.92
CA LEU A 22 -0.19 -9.34 0.81
C LEU A 22 -1.70 -9.25 0.80
N ALA A 23 -2.27 -8.61 1.82
CA ALA A 23 -3.69 -8.46 2.02
C ALA A 23 -4.11 -6.99 1.97
N ARG A 24 -5.30 -6.75 1.42
CA ARG A 24 -6.01 -5.47 1.57
C ARG A 24 -7.01 -5.57 2.72
N HIS A 25 -7.11 -4.50 3.50
CA HIS A 25 -8.13 -4.38 4.55
C HIS A 25 -9.56 -4.63 4.03
N GLY A 26 -10.46 -4.99 4.95
CA GLY A 26 -11.90 -5.08 4.69
C GLY A 26 -12.54 -3.73 4.30
N ARG A 27 -13.81 -3.72 3.93
CA ARG A 27 -14.53 -2.48 3.60
C ARG A 27 -14.66 -1.58 4.82
N ASP A 28 -14.39 -0.29 4.65
CA ASP A 28 -14.50 0.76 5.67
C ASP A 28 -15.71 1.66 5.46
N LYS A 29 -16.12 2.38 6.52
CA LYS A 29 -17.28 3.30 6.43
C LYS A 29 -17.01 4.38 5.36
N PRO A 30 -17.93 4.66 4.43
CA PRO A 30 -17.70 5.58 3.30
C PRO A 30 -17.73 7.07 3.72
N GLN A 31 -17.74 7.35 5.02
CA GLN A 31 -17.91 8.69 5.55
C GLN A 31 -16.61 9.48 5.43
N LEU A 32 -16.68 10.68 4.87
CA LEU A 32 -15.53 11.58 4.88
C LEU A 32 -15.48 12.33 6.22
N THR A 33 -14.39 12.15 6.96
CA THR A 33 -14.08 12.91 8.19
C THR A 33 -12.75 13.63 8.01
N GLN A 34 -12.45 14.59 8.88
CA GLN A 34 -11.20 15.35 8.80
C GLN A 34 -9.94 14.45 8.92
N VAL A 35 -10.02 13.32 9.65
CA VAL A 35 -8.87 12.46 9.98
C VAL A 35 -8.68 11.27 9.00
N LEU A 36 -9.66 11.02 8.12
CA LEU A 36 -9.66 9.96 7.09
C LEU A 36 -9.23 8.58 7.62
N ASP A 37 -9.64 8.26 8.85
CA ASP A 37 -9.26 7.04 9.54
C ASP A 37 -10.48 6.19 9.92
N GLN A 38 -11.26 5.86 8.90
CA GLN A 38 -12.52 5.16 9.09
C GLN A 38 -12.30 3.72 9.59
N PRO A 39 -13.18 3.23 10.48
CA PRO A 39 -13.18 1.83 10.90
C PRO A 39 -13.73 0.93 9.79
N LEU A 40 -13.50 -0.37 9.95
CA LEU A 40 -14.22 -1.40 9.18
C LEU A 40 -15.73 -1.28 9.36
N GLN A 41 -16.45 -1.64 8.30
CA GLN A 41 -17.89 -1.90 8.36
C GLN A 41 -18.14 -3.27 8.98
N GLU A 42 -19.23 -3.41 9.75
CA GLU A 42 -19.57 -4.68 10.42
C GLU A 42 -19.81 -5.80 9.39
N GLU A 43 -20.39 -5.45 8.25
CA GLU A 43 -20.67 -6.35 7.13
C GLU A 43 -19.38 -6.88 6.48
N SER A 44 -18.23 -6.23 6.69
CA SER A 44 -16.95 -6.70 6.20
C SER A 44 -16.30 -7.75 7.10
N LEU A 45 -16.73 -7.89 8.35
CA LEU A 45 -16.09 -8.80 9.32
C LEU A 45 -16.12 -10.26 8.88
N PRO A 46 -17.22 -10.82 8.32
CA PRO A 46 -17.23 -12.19 7.83
C PRO A 46 -16.25 -12.43 6.67
N GLU A 47 -16.08 -11.45 5.78
CA GLU A 47 -15.12 -11.53 4.67
C GLU A 47 -13.68 -11.55 5.19
N VAL A 48 -13.37 -10.72 6.18
CA VAL A 48 -12.04 -10.70 6.81
C VAL A 48 -11.76 -12.00 7.56
N ARG A 49 -12.76 -12.57 8.25
CA ARG A 49 -12.63 -13.87 8.91
C ARG A 49 -12.37 -14.99 7.90
N CYS A 50 -13.09 -14.99 6.79
CA CYS A 50 -12.85 -15.93 5.69
C CYS A 50 -11.39 -15.85 5.18
N LEU A 51 -10.86 -14.65 4.96
CA LEU A 51 -9.45 -14.45 4.62
C LEU A 51 -8.51 -15.01 5.70
N ALA A 52 -8.80 -14.74 6.97
CA ALA A 52 -7.98 -15.22 8.08
C ALA A 52 -7.96 -16.75 8.18
N ASP A 53 -9.11 -17.39 8.00
CA ASP A 53 -9.23 -18.86 7.98
C ASP A 53 -8.44 -19.45 6.81
N GLU A 54 -8.55 -18.88 5.60
CA GLU A 54 -7.77 -19.33 4.43
C GLU A 54 -6.26 -19.16 4.63
N ILE A 55 -5.81 -18.12 5.35
CA ILE A 55 -4.39 -17.93 5.72
C ILE A 55 -3.93 -19.03 6.68
N VAL A 56 -4.72 -19.35 7.72
CA VAL A 56 -4.40 -20.41 8.68
C VAL A 56 -4.35 -21.77 7.98
N ASP A 57 -5.31 -22.06 7.11
CA ASP A 57 -5.36 -23.31 6.35
C ASP A 57 -4.13 -23.46 5.46
N LEU A 58 -3.77 -22.41 4.71
CA LEU A 58 -2.54 -22.39 3.93
C LEU A 58 -1.32 -22.66 4.82
N TYR A 59 -1.24 -21.98 5.97
CA TYR A 59 -0.12 -22.15 6.88
C TYR A 59 0.01 -23.60 7.36
N LYS A 60 -1.06 -24.15 7.93
CA LYS A 60 -1.05 -25.50 8.51
C LYS A 60 -0.81 -26.58 7.47
N GLN A 61 -1.36 -26.42 6.26
CA GLN A 61 -1.30 -27.46 5.23
C GLN A 61 0.00 -27.41 4.43
N GLN A 62 0.60 -26.24 4.24
CA GLN A 62 1.69 -26.07 3.26
C GLN A 62 2.94 -25.38 3.82
N LEU A 63 2.85 -24.64 4.92
CA LEU A 63 3.93 -23.76 5.38
C LEU A 63 4.49 -24.12 6.76
N ALA A 64 3.76 -24.85 7.61
CA ALA A 64 4.17 -25.16 8.97
C ALA A 64 5.45 -26.01 9.07
N GLY A 65 5.83 -26.72 8.00
CA GLY A 65 7.12 -27.43 7.91
C GLY A 65 8.30 -26.55 7.46
N ILE A 66 8.03 -25.32 7.03
CA ILE A 66 9.01 -24.37 6.47
C ILE A 66 9.16 -23.15 7.39
N PHE A 67 8.05 -22.67 7.93
CA PHE A 67 7.97 -21.51 8.78
C PHE A 67 7.47 -21.91 10.17
N SER A 68 8.03 -21.28 11.20
CA SER A 68 7.68 -21.45 12.62
C SER A 68 6.40 -20.71 13.04
N GLY A 69 5.94 -19.74 12.23
CA GLY A 69 4.79 -18.91 12.54
C GLY A 69 4.50 -17.86 11.47
N VAL A 70 3.76 -16.82 11.81
CA VAL A 70 3.44 -15.68 10.95
C VAL A 70 3.82 -14.36 11.61
N ARG A 71 4.23 -13.37 10.82
CA ARG A 71 4.46 -12.00 11.29
C ARG A 71 3.63 -11.02 10.47
N ILE A 72 2.71 -10.31 11.11
CA ILE A 72 1.74 -9.44 10.48
C ILE A 72 2.23 -7.99 10.55
N TYR A 73 2.62 -7.42 9.41
CA TYR A 73 2.88 -6.00 9.24
C TYR A 73 1.60 -5.30 8.84
N HIS A 74 1.21 -4.23 9.54
CA HIS A 74 -0.02 -3.52 9.21
C HIS A 74 0.15 -2.00 9.19
N SER A 75 -0.67 -1.35 8.38
CA SER A 75 -0.83 0.11 8.44
C SER A 75 -1.40 0.54 9.80
N PRO A 76 -1.03 1.73 10.32
CA PRO A 76 -1.58 2.29 11.55
C PRO A 76 -3.05 2.70 11.42
N ARG A 77 -3.60 2.74 10.20
CA ARG A 77 -5.00 3.15 9.97
C ARG A 77 -5.97 2.12 10.52
N LEU A 78 -7.05 2.60 11.14
CA LEU A 78 -7.98 1.80 11.94
C LEU A 78 -8.53 0.58 11.20
N ARG A 79 -8.99 0.74 9.96
CA ARG A 79 -9.47 -0.38 9.13
C ARG A 79 -8.42 -1.47 8.87
N ALA A 80 -7.16 -1.07 8.69
CA ALA A 80 -6.06 -2.01 8.44
C ALA A 80 -5.61 -2.69 9.74
N SER A 81 -5.52 -1.95 10.84
CA SER A 81 -5.21 -2.54 12.15
C SER A 81 -6.32 -3.48 12.64
N GLN A 82 -7.60 -3.13 12.45
CA GLN A 82 -8.72 -4.02 12.75
C GLN A 82 -8.71 -5.29 11.88
N THR A 83 -8.38 -5.18 10.58
CA THR A 83 -8.21 -6.35 9.71
C THR A 83 -7.06 -7.24 10.23
N ALA A 84 -5.93 -6.63 10.57
CA ALA A 84 -4.76 -7.35 11.08
C ALA A 84 -5.05 -8.03 12.42
N ASN A 85 -5.78 -7.38 13.32
CA ASN A 85 -6.20 -7.96 14.61
C ASN A 85 -7.09 -9.19 14.41
N LEU A 86 -8.04 -9.16 13.47
CA LEU A 86 -8.87 -10.34 13.17
C LEU A 86 -8.04 -11.50 12.64
N ILE A 87 -7.06 -11.23 11.76
CA ILE A 87 -6.12 -12.26 11.28
C ILE A 87 -5.29 -12.81 12.45
N PHE A 88 -4.78 -11.92 13.31
CA PHE A 88 -4.01 -12.29 14.50
C PHE A 88 -4.81 -13.20 15.44
N GLU A 89 -6.02 -12.79 15.82
CA GLU A 89 -6.90 -13.57 16.70
C GLU A 89 -7.20 -14.96 16.13
N THR A 90 -7.48 -15.04 14.82
CA THR A 90 -7.70 -16.32 14.14
C THR A 90 -6.45 -17.19 14.16
N CYS A 91 -5.26 -16.63 13.90
CA CYS A 91 -4.00 -17.38 13.96
C CYS A 91 -3.70 -17.91 15.37
N VAL A 92 -3.84 -17.06 16.40
CA VAL A 92 -3.62 -17.43 17.81
C VAL A 92 -4.61 -18.51 18.27
N THR A 93 -5.90 -18.35 17.93
CA THR A 93 -6.95 -19.36 18.23
C THR A 93 -6.60 -20.71 17.60
N ASN A 94 -5.91 -20.69 16.47
CA ASN A 94 -5.48 -21.86 15.73
C ASN A 94 -4.08 -22.37 16.10
N LEU A 95 -3.47 -21.86 17.18
CA LEU A 95 -2.15 -22.23 17.68
C LEU A 95 -1.02 -21.98 16.68
N VAL A 96 -1.16 -20.95 15.85
CA VAL A 96 -0.10 -20.45 14.97
C VAL A 96 0.67 -19.39 15.74
N ASP A 97 1.99 -19.55 15.88
CA ASP A 97 2.85 -18.52 16.50
C ASP A 97 2.78 -17.24 15.67
N THR A 98 2.41 -16.13 16.31
CA THR A 98 1.97 -14.92 15.61
C THR A 98 2.52 -13.67 16.28
N GLU A 99 3.11 -12.79 15.49
CA GLU A 99 3.57 -11.46 15.92
C GLU A 99 2.91 -10.37 15.07
N MET A 100 2.62 -9.21 15.66
CA MET A 100 2.15 -8.01 14.95
C MET A 100 3.17 -6.89 15.02
N VAL A 101 3.35 -6.20 13.89
CA VAL A 101 4.23 -5.05 13.75
C VAL A 101 3.48 -3.95 13.02
N GLU A 102 3.33 -2.79 13.67
CA GLU A 102 2.81 -1.61 13.00
C GLU A 102 3.88 -0.99 12.09
N ALA A 103 3.52 -0.67 10.86
CA ALA A 103 4.40 -0.03 9.89
C ALA A 103 3.73 1.20 9.26
N SER A 104 4.14 2.40 9.71
CA SER A 104 3.61 3.68 9.21
C SER A 104 3.78 3.86 7.70
N ALA A 105 4.80 3.22 7.10
CA ALA A 105 5.04 3.19 5.67
C ALA A 105 3.96 2.44 4.87
N LEU A 106 3.10 1.65 5.52
CA LEU A 106 2.01 0.92 4.87
C LEU A 106 0.70 1.73 4.77
N ARG A 107 0.67 2.97 5.30
CA ARG A 107 -0.51 3.85 5.22
C ARG A 107 -0.89 4.17 3.78
N GLU A 108 -2.17 4.44 3.54
CA GLU A 108 -2.63 4.88 2.21
C GLU A 108 -1.93 6.19 1.81
N MET A 109 -1.91 6.48 0.51
CA MET A 109 -1.46 7.76 0.01
C MET A 109 -2.13 8.90 0.78
N GLY A 110 -1.31 9.81 1.32
CA GLY A 110 -1.83 10.93 2.12
C GLY A 110 -2.66 11.87 1.26
N GLN A 111 -3.94 12.04 1.62
CA GLN A 111 -4.87 12.94 0.92
C GLN A 111 -4.92 14.35 1.54
N GLY A 112 -4.14 14.61 2.58
CA GLY A 112 -4.14 15.89 3.30
C GLY A 112 -5.24 15.96 4.35
N GLU A 113 -5.49 17.18 4.82
CA GLU A 113 -6.50 17.50 5.83
C GLU A 113 -7.55 18.39 5.19
N PHE A 114 -8.78 17.87 5.09
CA PHE A 114 -9.88 18.55 4.44
C PHE A 114 -10.60 19.53 5.37
N ILE A 115 -10.98 20.68 4.84
CA ILE A 115 -11.93 21.60 5.48
C ILE A 115 -13.35 21.11 5.16
N ILE A 116 -13.83 20.17 5.96
CA ILE A 116 -15.18 19.60 5.83
C ILE A 116 -16.13 20.40 6.72
N ARG A 117 -17.07 21.13 6.11
CA ARG A 117 -18.04 21.97 6.85
C ARG A 117 -19.27 21.18 7.32
N ASN A 118 -19.64 20.11 6.63
CA ASN A 118 -20.76 19.21 6.95
C ASN A 118 -20.33 17.76 6.73
N ASN A 119 -20.91 16.79 7.43
CA ASN A 119 -20.68 15.37 7.10
C ASN A 119 -21.20 15.08 5.68
N VAL A 120 -20.31 14.67 4.78
CA VAL A 120 -20.64 14.31 3.39
C VAL A 120 -20.12 12.91 3.10
N ASP A 121 -20.84 12.17 2.26
CA ASP A 121 -20.32 10.95 1.67
C ASP A 121 -19.05 11.25 0.86
N SER A 122 -18.04 10.39 0.98
CA SER A 122 -16.77 10.56 0.27
C SER A 122 -16.90 10.47 -1.25
N GLU A 123 -17.88 9.72 -1.76
CA GLU A 123 -18.10 9.58 -3.21
C GLU A 123 -18.66 10.88 -3.84
N ASP A 124 -19.35 11.67 -3.02
CA ASP A 124 -20.03 12.91 -3.44
C ASP A 124 -19.30 14.18 -3.00
N TYR A 125 -18.02 14.10 -2.57
CA TYR A 125 -17.27 15.26 -2.11
C TYR A 125 -16.41 15.89 -3.23
N PRO A 126 -16.84 17.00 -3.88
CA PRO A 126 -16.18 17.51 -5.07
C PRO A 126 -14.71 17.89 -4.87
N PRO A 127 -14.26 18.45 -3.71
CA PRO A 127 -12.84 18.73 -3.51
C PRO A 127 -11.95 17.48 -3.56
N LEU A 128 -12.42 16.33 -3.06
CA LEU A 128 -11.67 15.07 -3.14
C LEU A 128 -11.57 14.59 -4.59
N VAL A 129 -12.67 14.65 -5.35
CA VAL A 129 -12.70 14.29 -6.77
C VAL A 129 -11.75 15.18 -7.58
N ASN A 130 -11.84 16.50 -7.39
CA ASN A 130 -11.01 17.49 -8.06
C ASN A 130 -9.52 17.30 -7.72
N ALA A 131 -9.18 17.00 -6.47
CA ALA A 131 -7.80 16.76 -6.05
C ALA A 131 -7.24 15.49 -6.70
N TRP A 132 -8.03 14.41 -6.81
CA TRP A 132 -7.62 13.22 -7.55
C TRP A 132 -7.41 13.47 -9.04
N LEU A 133 -8.26 14.27 -9.68
CA LEU A 133 -8.10 14.66 -11.08
C LEU A 133 -6.81 15.46 -11.29
N ALA A 134 -6.55 16.47 -10.45
CA ALA A 134 -5.33 17.26 -10.49
C ALA A 134 -4.09 16.39 -10.26
N PHE A 135 -4.12 15.53 -9.23
CA PHE A 135 -3.01 14.64 -8.90
C PHE A 135 -2.68 13.67 -10.04
N ARG A 136 -3.69 13.02 -10.63
CA ARG A 136 -3.49 12.12 -11.78
C ARG A 136 -2.94 12.84 -13.01
N LYS A 137 -3.42 14.06 -13.28
CA LYS A 137 -2.92 14.89 -14.39
C LYS A 137 -1.45 15.26 -14.20
N LYS A 138 -1.05 15.68 -12.99
CA LYS A 138 0.35 15.99 -12.69
C LYS A 138 1.22 14.75 -12.78
N LEU A 139 0.73 13.62 -12.28
CA LEU A 139 1.43 12.34 -12.34
C LEU A 139 1.67 11.87 -13.79
N SER A 140 0.66 12.00 -14.66
CA SER A 140 0.80 11.63 -16.08
C SER A 140 1.79 12.51 -16.84
N LEU A 141 2.01 13.75 -16.37
CA LEU A 141 3.00 14.68 -16.90
C LEU A 141 4.39 14.50 -16.26
N GLY A 142 4.55 13.53 -15.35
CA GLY A 142 5.82 13.28 -14.66
C GLY A 142 6.13 14.27 -13.52
N HIS A 143 5.17 15.08 -13.09
CA HIS A 143 5.33 16.02 -11.97
C HIS A 143 5.17 15.30 -10.62
N LEU A 144 6.17 14.48 -10.26
CA LEU A 144 6.12 13.61 -9.08
C LEU A 144 6.11 14.36 -7.73
N SER A 145 6.57 15.62 -7.71
CA SER A 145 6.64 16.47 -6.52
C SER A 145 5.31 17.16 -6.19
N TYR A 146 4.35 17.19 -7.11
CA TYR A 146 3.04 17.77 -6.85
C TYR A 146 2.36 17.09 -5.66
N ARG A 147 1.84 17.89 -4.73
CA ARG A 147 1.16 17.41 -3.53
C ARG A 147 -0.35 17.31 -3.77
N PHE A 148 -0.97 16.24 -3.27
CA PHE A 148 -2.40 16.07 -3.37
C PHE A 148 -3.17 17.26 -2.76
N GLY A 149 -4.10 17.85 -3.50
CA GLY A 149 -4.92 18.97 -3.01
C GLY A 149 -4.28 20.36 -3.14
N ASP A 150 -3.05 20.46 -3.67
CA ASP A 150 -2.35 21.74 -3.86
C ASP A 150 -2.92 22.53 -5.06
N PRO A 151 -3.40 23.77 -4.88
CA PRO A 151 -3.93 24.60 -5.95
C PRO A 151 -2.87 25.18 -6.90
N ILE A 152 -1.59 25.22 -6.50
CA ILE A 152 -0.46 25.90 -7.18
C ILE A 152 -0.79 27.37 -7.50
N LEU A 153 -0.35 28.27 -6.62
CA LEU A 153 -0.45 29.70 -6.84
C LEU A 153 0.65 30.19 -7.79
N LYS A 154 0.28 31.06 -8.72
CA LYS A 154 1.19 31.80 -9.60
C LYS A 154 1.52 33.16 -8.98
N GLU A 155 2.51 33.83 -9.54
CA GLU A 155 2.96 35.16 -9.08
C GLU A 155 1.87 36.23 -9.14
N ASP A 156 0.92 36.10 -10.07
CA ASP A 156 -0.24 36.99 -10.20
C ASP A 156 -1.38 36.69 -9.22
N GLY A 157 -1.20 35.73 -8.31
CA GLY A 157 -2.20 35.27 -7.35
C GLY A 157 -3.26 34.34 -7.94
N SER A 158 -3.22 34.04 -9.24
CA SER A 158 -4.09 33.02 -9.85
C SER A 158 -3.63 31.60 -9.48
N ALA A 159 -4.56 30.65 -9.42
CA ALA A 159 -4.26 29.24 -9.16
C ALA A 159 -4.32 28.40 -10.44
N GLU A 160 -3.44 27.40 -10.57
CA GLU A 160 -3.56 26.39 -11.64
C GLU A 160 -4.81 25.51 -11.43
N TYR A 161 -5.14 25.20 -10.17
CA TYR A 161 -6.34 24.46 -9.77
C TYR A 161 -7.20 25.30 -8.81
N PRO A 162 -7.92 26.32 -9.31
CA PRO A 162 -8.70 27.24 -8.48
C PRO A 162 -9.80 26.53 -7.67
N GLN A 163 -10.33 25.41 -8.17
CA GLN A 163 -11.33 24.59 -7.48
C GLN A 163 -10.84 23.88 -6.21
N LEU A 164 -9.53 23.94 -5.90
CA LEU A 164 -8.94 23.39 -4.68
C LEU A 164 -8.69 24.45 -3.60
N LEU A 165 -8.84 25.74 -3.93
CA LEU A 165 -8.61 26.84 -3.00
C LEU A 165 -9.55 26.76 -1.80
N GLY A 166 -8.98 26.86 -0.59
CA GLY A 166 -9.75 26.91 0.65
C GLY A 166 -10.40 25.58 1.08
N HIS A 167 -10.06 24.46 0.45
CA HIS A 167 -10.61 23.14 0.79
C HIS A 167 -9.69 22.27 1.66
N PHE A 168 -8.44 22.67 1.86
CA PHE A 168 -7.45 21.93 2.63
C PHE A 168 -6.76 22.84 3.65
N THR A 169 -6.62 22.39 4.90
CA THR A 169 -5.73 23.02 5.88
C THR A 169 -4.28 22.61 5.64
N LYS A 170 -4.09 21.39 5.12
CA LYS A 170 -2.78 20.83 4.78
C LYS A 170 -2.91 19.96 3.53
N TYR A 171 -2.05 20.21 2.53
CA TYR A 171 -2.00 19.38 1.34
C TYR A 171 -1.46 17.98 1.66
N GLY A 172 -1.89 17.01 0.88
CA GLY A 172 -1.48 15.63 1.03
C GLY A 172 -0.05 15.36 0.57
N GLU A 173 0.19 14.08 0.33
CA GLU A 173 1.48 13.52 -0.05
C GLU A 173 1.73 13.73 -1.55
N SER A 174 3.01 13.85 -1.93
CA SER A 174 3.42 13.78 -3.33
C SER A 174 3.72 12.33 -3.73
N GLN A 175 3.85 12.05 -5.03
CA GLN A 175 4.27 10.71 -5.46
C GLN A 175 5.68 10.37 -4.94
N ILE A 176 6.59 11.35 -4.89
CA ILE A 176 7.93 11.19 -4.31
C ILE A 176 7.81 10.76 -2.83
N GLY A 177 7.03 11.48 -2.02
CA GLY A 177 6.87 11.17 -0.60
C GLY A 177 6.28 9.77 -0.36
N PHE A 178 5.25 9.41 -1.13
CA PHE A 178 4.64 8.08 -1.08
C PHE A 178 5.63 6.97 -1.46
N SER A 179 6.36 7.14 -2.55
CA SER A 179 7.34 6.17 -3.03
C SER A 179 8.49 6.00 -2.04
N LEU A 180 9.06 7.10 -1.52
CA LEU A 180 10.19 7.07 -0.59
C LEU A 180 9.90 6.25 0.67
N ARG A 181 8.80 6.54 1.37
CA ARG A 181 8.46 5.80 2.59
C ARG A 181 8.23 4.32 2.32
N LEU A 182 7.62 4.00 1.18
CA LEU A 182 7.36 2.61 0.81
C LEU A 182 8.65 1.90 0.41
N TYR A 183 9.52 2.54 -0.37
CA TYR A 183 10.80 1.98 -0.79
C TYR A 183 11.71 1.70 0.39
N ARG A 184 11.78 2.60 1.38
CA ARG A 184 12.51 2.34 2.63
C ARG A 184 11.96 1.12 3.36
N PHE A 185 10.65 1.02 3.52
CA PHE A 185 10.04 -0.19 4.11
C PHE A 185 10.37 -1.46 3.31
N LEU A 186 10.27 -1.42 1.99
CA LEU A 186 10.56 -2.59 1.15
C LEU A 186 12.03 -2.96 1.16
N HIS A 187 12.93 -1.98 1.22
CA HIS A 187 14.36 -2.20 1.39
C HIS A 187 14.60 -3.03 2.65
N ASP A 188 14.10 -2.55 3.80
CA ASP A 188 14.26 -3.24 5.08
C ASP A 188 13.58 -4.61 5.06
N PHE A 189 12.36 -4.69 4.53
CA PHE A 189 11.60 -5.94 4.40
C PHE A 189 12.34 -7.02 3.61
N LEU A 190 13.11 -6.64 2.59
CA LEU A 190 13.91 -7.60 1.82
C LEU A 190 15.02 -8.24 2.64
N TYR A 191 15.55 -7.57 3.65
CA TYR A 191 16.59 -8.13 4.54
C TYR A 191 16.00 -8.97 5.69
N ILE A 192 14.68 -8.90 5.92
CA ILE A 192 14.03 -9.71 6.95
C ILE A 192 14.06 -11.18 6.52
N ARG A 193 14.91 -11.95 7.19
CA ARG A 193 15.00 -13.41 7.12
C ARG A 193 14.55 -14.00 8.45
N ASP A 194 13.27 -13.83 8.74
CA ASP A 194 12.63 -14.44 9.90
C ASP A 194 12.14 -15.86 9.54
N GLN A 195 12.06 -16.73 10.55
CA GLN A 195 11.44 -18.04 10.45
C GLN A 195 9.91 -17.96 10.39
N ARG A 196 9.32 -16.77 10.37
CA ARG A 196 7.87 -16.55 10.24
C ARG A 196 7.52 -16.03 8.86
N ILE A 197 6.42 -16.53 8.28
CA ILE A 197 5.93 -15.99 7.02
C ILE A 197 5.40 -14.55 7.24
N PRO A 198 5.85 -13.57 6.45
CA PRO A 198 5.37 -12.22 6.54
C PRO A 198 3.99 -12.06 5.90
N ILE A 199 3.08 -11.42 6.62
CA ILE A 199 1.75 -11.01 6.13
C ILE A 199 1.72 -9.48 6.15
N ILE A 200 1.44 -8.84 5.03
CA ILE A 200 1.36 -7.37 4.91
C ILE A 200 -0.12 -7.00 4.73
N VAL A 201 -0.70 -6.30 5.71
CA VAL A 201 -2.07 -5.79 5.68
C VAL A 201 -2.04 -4.29 5.40
N ALA A 202 -2.45 -3.90 4.19
CA ALA A 202 -2.33 -2.52 3.72
C ALA A 202 -3.59 -2.03 2.98
N HIS A 203 -3.48 -0.87 2.33
CA HIS A 203 -4.53 -0.24 1.54
C HIS A 203 -4.34 -0.48 0.05
N GLN A 204 -5.35 -0.12 -0.75
CA GLN A 204 -5.34 -0.40 -2.19
C GLN A 204 -4.12 0.18 -2.91
N ALA A 205 -3.80 1.47 -2.73
CA ALA A 205 -2.69 2.04 -3.49
C ALA A 205 -1.34 1.46 -3.02
N THR A 206 -1.20 1.18 -1.73
CA THR A 206 0.02 0.58 -1.15
C THR A 206 0.20 -0.87 -1.56
N ALA A 207 -0.81 -1.72 -1.37
CA ALA A 207 -0.73 -3.14 -1.74
C ALA A 207 -0.53 -3.31 -3.25
N SER A 208 -1.29 -2.58 -4.07
CA SER A 208 -1.08 -2.56 -5.52
C SER A 208 0.35 -2.14 -5.88
N ARG A 209 0.90 -1.15 -5.17
CA ARG A 209 2.27 -0.68 -5.40
C ARG A 209 3.32 -1.76 -5.06
N ILE A 210 3.20 -2.39 -3.89
CA ILE A 210 4.10 -3.48 -3.46
C ILE A 210 4.11 -4.61 -4.48
N GLN A 211 2.92 -5.08 -4.87
CA GLN A 211 2.77 -6.15 -5.86
C GLN A 211 3.51 -5.80 -7.15
N ARG A 212 3.31 -4.59 -7.68
CA ARG A 212 3.90 -4.18 -8.96
C ARG A 212 5.41 -3.97 -8.86
N ILE A 213 5.92 -3.41 -7.76
CA ILE A 213 7.36 -3.31 -7.51
C ILE A 213 7.96 -4.70 -7.51
N PHE A 214 7.44 -5.63 -6.71
CA PHE A 214 8.00 -6.96 -6.61
C PHE A 214 7.89 -7.74 -7.92
N SER A 215 6.81 -7.56 -8.70
CA SER A 215 6.73 -8.11 -10.05
C SER A 215 7.84 -7.59 -10.96
N VAL A 216 8.16 -6.30 -10.92
CA VAL A 216 9.29 -5.74 -11.67
C VAL A 216 10.61 -6.31 -11.16
N LEU A 217 10.85 -6.28 -9.85
CA LEU A 217 12.11 -6.75 -9.25
C LEU A 217 12.38 -8.24 -9.49
N LYS A 218 11.33 -9.07 -9.61
CA LYS A 218 11.45 -10.49 -9.99
C LYS A 218 11.89 -10.70 -11.44
N ALA A 219 11.55 -9.77 -12.33
CA ALA A 219 11.85 -9.87 -13.75
C ALA A 219 13.24 -9.31 -14.11
N VAL A 220 13.90 -8.63 -13.18
CA VAL A 220 15.22 -8.02 -13.41
C VAL A 220 16.34 -9.01 -13.11
N ASP A 221 17.34 -9.01 -13.99
CA ASP A 221 18.62 -9.69 -13.81
C ASP A 221 19.71 -8.68 -13.39
N GLU A 222 20.74 -9.12 -12.68
CA GLU A 222 21.84 -8.28 -12.18
C GLU A 222 22.59 -7.54 -13.30
N THR A 223 22.49 -8.04 -14.53
CA THR A 223 23.14 -7.49 -15.72
C THR A 223 22.37 -6.36 -16.40
N ASN A 224 21.09 -6.13 -16.05
CA ASN A 224 20.23 -5.13 -16.68
C ASN A 224 19.31 -4.44 -15.68
N LEU A 225 19.92 -3.69 -14.75
CA LEU A 225 19.19 -2.90 -13.75
C LEU A 225 18.55 -1.66 -14.42
N PRO A 226 17.28 -1.34 -14.11
CA PRO A 226 16.68 -0.07 -14.52
C PRO A 226 17.54 1.14 -14.16
N ALA A 227 17.44 2.23 -14.92
CA ALA A 227 18.05 3.49 -14.52
C ALA A 227 17.32 4.05 -13.28
N ALA A 228 18.01 4.81 -12.45
CA ALA A 228 17.42 5.38 -11.26
C ALA A 228 16.32 6.39 -11.63
N GLY A 229 15.16 6.32 -10.97
CA GLY A 229 13.97 7.11 -11.26
C GLY A 229 13.02 6.45 -12.27
N ASP A 230 13.49 5.43 -13.00
CA ASP A 230 12.65 4.72 -13.95
C ASP A 230 11.61 3.87 -13.23
N LEU A 231 11.88 3.34 -12.03
CA LEU A 231 10.92 2.44 -11.37
C LEU A 231 9.60 3.16 -11.10
N VAL A 232 9.62 4.35 -10.51
CA VAL A 232 8.41 5.14 -10.27
C VAL A 232 7.72 5.47 -11.60
N CYS A 233 8.47 5.90 -12.61
CA CYS A 233 7.91 6.30 -13.90
C CYS A 233 7.28 5.12 -14.67
N GLN A 234 7.93 3.96 -14.70
CA GLN A 234 7.42 2.73 -15.30
C GLN A 234 6.16 2.25 -14.59
N LEU A 235 6.14 2.33 -13.26
CA LEU A 235 4.98 2.02 -12.45
C LEU A 235 3.82 3.00 -12.68
N GLU A 236 4.02 4.23 -13.13
CA GLU A 236 2.87 5.08 -13.49
C GLU A 236 2.42 4.89 -14.94
N ARG A 237 3.36 4.73 -15.88
CA ARG A 237 3.05 4.60 -17.32
C ARG A 237 2.33 3.32 -17.69
N ARG A 238 2.58 2.20 -16.99
CA ARG A 238 1.99 0.88 -17.34
C ARG A 238 0.48 0.79 -17.13
N GLY A 239 -0.19 1.82 -16.58
CA GLY A 239 -1.65 2.05 -16.63
C GLY A 239 -2.56 1.06 -15.87
N VAL A 240 -2.17 -0.22 -15.77
CA VAL A 240 -2.93 -1.27 -15.10
C VAL A 240 -2.47 -1.36 -13.65
N ARG A 241 -3.29 -0.83 -12.74
CA ARG A 241 -3.16 -1.09 -11.31
C ARG A 241 -3.70 -2.47 -11.04
N ALA A 242 -2.86 -3.39 -10.57
CA ALA A 242 -3.36 -4.64 -10.02
C ALA A 242 -4.25 -4.30 -8.81
N SER A 243 -5.52 -4.67 -8.87
CA SER A 243 -6.47 -4.43 -7.79
C SER A 243 -6.55 -5.64 -6.89
N ILE A 244 -6.37 -5.44 -5.58
CA ILE A 244 -6.70 -6.44 -4.57
C ILE A 244 -8.06 -6.05 -4.03
N ASN A 245 -9.02 -6.96 -4.06
CA ASN A 245 -10.34 -6.69 -3.50
C ASN A 245 -10.26 -6.51 -1.98
N HIS A 246 -11.25 -5.86 -1.39
CA HIS A 246 -11.36 -5.77 0.06
C HIS A 246 -11.40 -7.16 0.68
N ALA A 247 -10.77 -7.31 1.85
CA ALA A 247 -10.68 -8.59 2.55
C ALA A 247 -10.18 -9.74 1.65
N CYS A 248 -9.28 -9.44 0.72
CA CYS A 248 -8.60 -10.44 -0.09
C CYS A 248 -7.09 -10.31 0.06
N GLY A 249 -6.40 -11.42 -0.17
CA GLY A 249 -4.95 -11.49 -0.18
C GLY A 249 -4.39 -12.21 -1.38
N ILE A 250 -3.10 -12.02 -1.61
CA ILE A 250 -2.31 -12.76 -2.60
C ILE A 250 -1.10 -13.38 -1.89
N VAL A 251 -0.77 -14.61 -2.25
CA VAL A 251 0.47 -15.27 -1.85
C VAL A 251 1.48 -15.11 -2.98
N ALA A 252 2.66 -14.61 -2.67
CA ALA A 252 3.69 -14.36 -3.67
C ALA A 252 5.09 -14.70 -3.14
N SER A 253 5.98 -15.14 -4.03
CA SER A 253 7.41 -15.22 -3.72
C SER A 253 8.02 -13.81 -3.54
N ARG A 254 9.11 -13.69 -2.81
CA ARG A 254 9.91 -12.47 -2.73
C ARG A 254 10.85 -12.37 -3.94
N PRO A 255 11.27 -11.15 -4.34
CA PRO A 255 12.31 -11.00 -5.33
C PRO A 255 13.67 -11.37 -4.74
N LYS A 256 14.63 -11.76 -5.60
CA LYS A 256 16.00 -12.07 -5.18
C LYS A 256 16.63 -10.85 -4.49
N LEU A 257 17.21 -11.05 -3.31
CA LEU A 257 17.70 -9.97 -2.45
C LEU A 257 18.69 -9.02 -3.15
N ASN A 258 19.75 -9.55 -3.76
CA ASN A 258 20.85 -8.75 -4.30
C ASN A 258 20.43 -7.77 -5.41
N PRO A 259 19.75 -8.20 -6.50
CA PRO A 259 19.29 -7.25 -7.51
C PRO A 259 18.20 -6.33 -6.95
N ALA A 260 17.28 -6.84 -6.12
CA ALA A 260 16.15 -6.08 -5.62
C ALA A 260 16.57 -4.92 -4.69
N SER A 261 17.45 -5.20 -3.72
CA SER A 261 17.94 -4.21 -2.75
C SER A 261 18.70 -3.08 -3.45
N LYS A 262 19.63 -3.39 -4.36
CA LYS A 262 20.38 -2.40 -5.15
C LYS A 262 19.47 -1.48 -5.97
N ILE A 263 18.42 -2.02 -6.59
CA ILE A 263 17.46 -1.21 -7.36
C ILE A 263 16.71 -0.26 -6.43
N ILE A 264 16.16 -0.79 -5.33
CA ILE A 264 15.42 0.03 -4.36
C ILE A 264 16.32 1.12 -3.76
N GLU A 265 17.56 0.81 -3.40
CA GLU A 265 18.51 1.78 -2.84
C GLU A 265 18.82 2.92 -3.83
N ARG A 266 19.07 2.58 -5.10
CA ARG A 266 19.28 3.58 -6.16
C ARG A 266 18.04 4.47 -6.37
N GLU A 267 16.85 3.90 -6.29
CA GLU A 267 15.59 4.64 -6.39
C GLU A 267 15.39 5.58 -5.18
N ILE A 268 15.73 5.14 -3.97
CA ILE A 268 15.70 6.00 -2.78
C ILE A 268 16.63 7.20 -2.98
N GLN A 269 17.89 6.97 -3.34
CA GLN A 269 18.88 8.03 -3.57
C GLN A 269 18.42 9.02 -4.65
N TYR A 270 17.87 8.52 -5.77
CA TYR A 270 17.33 9.36 -6.82
C TYR A 270 16.18 10.24 -6.34
N LEU A 271 15.20 9.64 -5.65
CA LEU A 271 14.03 10.37 -5.16
C LEU A 271 14.40 11.41 -4.09
N GLU A 272 15.36 11.11 -3.22
CA GLU A 272 15.92 12.05 -2.24
C GLU A 272 16.61 13.23 -2.93
N SER A 273 17.41 12.97 -3.97
CA SER A 273 18.07 14.05 -4.74
C SER A 273 17.09 14.93 -5.54
N THR A 274 15.94 14.37 -5.90
CA THR A 274 14.89 15.05 -6.68
C THR A 274 13.94 15.85 -5.78
N GLN A 275 13.91 15.54 -4.48
CA GLN A 275 13.17 16.30 -3.50
C GLN A 275 13.91 17.64 -3.31
N ARG A 276 13.49 18.67 -4.05
CA ARG A 276 13.98 20.04 -3.81
C ARG A 276 13.80 20.34 -2.31
N PRO A 277 14.76 20.99 -1.65
CA PRO A 277 14.50 21.51 -0.31
C PRO A 277 13.27 22.40 -0.41
N ASN A 278 12.20 22.00 0.29
CA ASN A 278 11.07 22.89 0.49
C ASN A 278 11.64 24.08 1.26
N ASN A 279 11.78 25.22 0.58
CA ASN A 279 11.75 26.49 1.28
C ASN A 279 10.29 26.62 1.73
N ASP A 280 10.03 26.12 2.94
CA ASP A 280 8.86 26.52 3.73
C ASP A 280 8.90 28.04 3.95
#